data_AF-A0A9P3AUQ5-F1
#
_entry.id   AF-A0A9P3AUQ5-F1
#
_cell.length_a   1.000
_cell.length_b   1.000
_cell.length_c   1.000
_cell.angle_alpha   90.00
_cell.angle_beta   90.00
_cell.angle_gamma   90.00
#
_symmetry.space_group_name_H-M   'P 1'
#
loop_
_entity.id
_entity.type
_entity.pdbx_description
1 polymer ?
#
loop_
_entity_poly.entity_id
_entity_poly.type
_entity_poly.pdbx_seq_one_letter_code
_entity_poly.pdbx_strand_id
1 'polypeptide(L)' 'MSKKRVFISFDYDNDLALKNLLVGQAAHPDPPFEIADFSIKEQLEDCWLEKAEKK' A
#
# COMPACT_ATOMS: atom_id res chain seq x y z
N MET A 1 16.04 -3.85 16.43
CA MET A 1 15.04 -2.77 16.28
C MET A 1 13.93 -3.31 15.40
N SER A 2 12.66 -3.11 15.74
CA SER A 2 11.59 -3.43 14.79
C SER A 2 11.68 -2.49 13.59
N LYS A 3 11.42 -3.01 12.40
CA LYS A 3 11.33 -2.17 11.19
C LYS A 3 10.16 -1.21 11.35
N LYS A 4 10.32 0.03 10.86
CA LYS A 4 9.23 1.00 10.91
C LYS A 4 8.15 0.57 9.91
N ARG A 5 6.90 0.52 10.36
CA ARG A 5 5.75 0.22 9.49
C ARG A 5 5.33 1.49 8.76
N VAL A 6 5.23 1.41 7.44
CA VAL A 6 4.84 2.51 6.55
C VAL A 6 3.49 2.19 5.93
N PHE A 7 2.51 3.05 6.16
CA PHE A 7 1.21 3.00 5.50
C PHE A 7 1.32 3.60 4.10
N ILE A 8 0.82 2.90 3.09
CA ILE A 8 0.76 3.40 1.72
C ILE A 8 -0.66 3.25 1.14
N SER A 9 -1.06 4.22 0.32
CA SER A 9 -2.29 4.18 -0.46
C SER A 9 -2.03 4.92 -1.77
N PHE A 10 -2.06 4.18 -2.88
CA PHE A 10 -1.80 4.66 -4.22
C PHE A 10 -3.05 4.50 -5.09
N ASP A 11 -3.19 5.40 -6.06
CA ASP A 11 -4.09 5.22 -7.18
C ASP A 11 -3.52 4.11 -8.09
N TYR A 12 -4.30 3.05 -8.32
CA TYR A 12 -3.85 1.93 -9.16
C TYR A 12 -3.79 2.27 -10.64
N ASP A 13 -4.63 3.18 -11.12
CA ASP A 13 -4.71 3.48 -12.54
C ASP A 13 -3.64 4.51 -12.96
N ASN A 14 -3.21 5.34 -12.02
CA ASN A 14 -2.25 6.41 -12.28
C ASN A 14 -0.85 6.16 -11.69
N ASP A 15 -0.74 5.50 -10.52
CA ASP A 15 0.50 5.46 -9.74
C ASP A 15 1.08 4.05 -9.54
N LEU A 16 0.61 3.05 -10.30
CA LEU A 16 1.05 1.65 -10.13
C LEU A 16 2.56 1.48 -10.23
N ALA A 17 3.22 2.24 -11.11
CA ALA A 17 4.67 2.20 -11.25
C ALA A 17 5.38 2.68 -9.97
N LEU A 18 4.94 3.80 -9.39
CA LEU A 18 5.50 4.33 -8.14
C LEU A 18 5.27 3.37 -6.98
N LYS A 19 4.04 2.83 -6.88
CA LYS A 19 3.69 1.81 -5.89
C LYS A 19 4.65 0.62 -5.96
N ASN A 20 4.84 0.07 -7.16
CA ASN A 20 5.71 -1.10 -7.37
C ASN A 20 7.17 -0.81 -7.03
N LEU A 21 7.67 0.39 -7.33
CA LEU A 21 9.04 0.79 -6.95
C LEU A 21 9.22 0.82 -5.42
N LEU A 22 8.22 1.31 -4.68
CA LEU A 22 8.28 1.36 -3.21
C LEU A 22 8.14 -0.04 -2.60
N VAL A 23 7.22 -0.86 -3.11
CA VAL A 23 7.06 -2.27 -2.69
C VAL A 23 8.31 -3.09 -2.99
N GLY A 24 8.94 -2.86 -4.15
CA GLY A 24 10.21 -3.50 -4.51
C GLY A 24 11.34 -3.16 -3.54
N GLN A 25 11.41 -1.90 -3.08
CA GLN A 25 12.38 -1.50 -2.05
C GLN A 25 12.18 -2.27 -0.74
N ALA A 26 10.93 -2.51 -0.32
CA ALA A 26 10.63 -3.30 0.87
C ALA A 26 10.92 -4.81 0.72
N ALA A 27 11.06 -5.31 -0.51
CA ALA A 27 11.37 -6.72 -0.77
C ALA A 27 12.88 -7.04 -0.74
N HIS A 28 13.75 -6.04 -0.57
CA HIS A 28 15.18 -6.28 -0.41
C HIS A 28 15.50 -7.08 0.87
N PRO A 29 16.71 -7.66 1.00
CA PRO A 29 17.07 -8.46 2.18
C PRO A 29 17.03 -7.68 3.51
N ASP A 30 17.36 -6.39 3.51
CA ASP A 30 17.37 -5.55 4.71
C ASP A 30 16.77 -4.16 4.48
N PRO A 31 15.45 -4.06 4.23
CA PRO A 31 14.79 -2.79 4.05
C PRO A 31 14.73 -2.04 5.39
N PRO A 32 14.87 -0.71 5.37
CA PRO A 32 14.76 0.11 6.58
C PRO A 32 13.32 0.21 7.13
N PHE A 33 12.34 -0.30 6.40
CA PHE A 33 10.92 -0.28 6.74
C PHE A 33 10.21 -1.55 6.27
N GLU A 34 8.98 -1.72 6.74
CA GLU A 34 7.99 -2.68 6.23
C GLU A 34 6.75 -1.92 5.75
N ILE A 35 6.02 -2.47 4.79
CA ILE A 35 4.89 -1.81 4.16
C ILE A 35 3.57 -2.41 4.66
N ALA A 36 2.62 -1.53 4.95
CA ALA A 36 1.21 -1.84 5.08
C ALA A 36 0.48 -1.18 3.90
N ASP A 37 0.11 -1.98 2.90
CA ASP A 37 -0.51 -1.51 1.67
C ASP A 37 -2.03 -1.51 1.79
N PHE A 38 -2.61 -0.32 1.81
CA PHE A 38 -4.05 -0.08 1.86
C PHE A 38 -4.57 0.55 0.56
N SER A 39 -3.81 0.44 -0.53
CA SER A 39 -4.27 0.89 -1.84
C SER A 39 -5.49 0.07 -2.26
N ILE A 40 -6.55 0.73 -2.74
CA ILE A 40 -7.78 0.07 -3.20
C ILE A 40 -7.88 0.24 -4.72
N LYS A 41 -7.87 -0.88 -5.44
CA LYS A 41 -7.93 -0.91 -6.91
C LYS A 41 -9.35 -0.71 -7.45
N GLU A 42 -10.32 -1.25 -6.74
CA GLU A 42 -11.71 -1.23 -7.17
C GLU A 42 -12.33 0.12 -6.81
N GLN A 43 -13.08 0.69 -7.74
CA GLN A 43 -13.92 1.83 -7.41
C GLN A 43 -14.90 1.42 -6.30
N LEU A 44 -14.88 2.16 -5.22
CA LEU A 44 -15.74 1.92 -4.09
C LEU A 44 -17.07 2.65 -4.32
N GLU A 45 -18.15 1.90 -4.43
CA GLU A 45 -19.53 2.41 -4.36
C GLU A 45 -19.87 2.89 -2.93
N ASP A 46 -21.11 3.30 -2.70
CA ASP A 46 -21.61 4.02 -1.51
C ASP A 46 -21.16 3.45 -0.13
N CYS A 47 -20.79 2.15 -0.05
CA CYS A 47 -20.22 1.50 1.13
C CYS A 47 -18.66 1.52 1.18
N TRP A 48 -18.03 2.62 0.76
CA TRP A 48 -16.57 2.70 0.66
C TRP A 48 -15.84 2.55 2.00
N LEU A 49 -16.42 3.09 3.08
CA LEU A 49 -15.82 3.06 4.41
C LEU A 49 -15.70 1.63 4.95
N GLU A 50 -16.79 0.85 4.85
CA GLU A 50 -16.82 -0.56 5.29
C GLU A 50 -15.81 -1.42 4.53
N LYS A 51 -15.60 -1.12 3.23
CA LYS A 51 -14.63 -1.82 2.40
C LYS A 51 -13.18 -1.43 2.75
N ALA A 52 -12.96 -0.17 3.12
CA ALA A 52 -11.65 0.30 3.58
C ALA A 52 -11.26 -0.29 4.94
N GLU A 53 -12.21 -0.44 5.87
CA GLU A 53 -11.97 -1.04 7.20
C GLU A 53 -11.65 -2.54 7.15
N LYS A 54 -12.10 -3.26 6.12
CA LYS A 54 -11.86 -4.70 5.94
C LYS A 54 -10.49 -5.03 5.32
N LYS A 55 -9.73 -4.02 4.90
CA LYS A 55 -8.43 -4.19 4.25
C LYS A 55 -7.30 -4.06 5.25
#